data_AF-A0A7S3I437-F1
#
_entry.id   AF-A0A7S3I437-F1
#
_cell.length_a   1.000
_cell.length_b   1.000
_cell.length_c   1.000
_cell.angle_alpha   90.00
_cell.angle_beta   90.00
_cell.angle_gamma   90.00
#
_symmetry.space_group_name_H-M   'P 1'
#
loop_
_entity.id
_entity.type
_entity.pdbx_description
1 polymer ?
#
loop_
_entity_poly.entity_id
_entity_poly.type
_entity_poly.pdbx_seq_one_letter_code
_entity_poly.pdbx_strand_id
1 'polypeptide(L)'
;MQDKFREDLWHYQFHTFEPNDEGRISTESFLKSNLPSLTGSNIEKYKKQIRKINKQLGEKDPGVTLREFIAFQYLFDKLDGVKAKCAQYRYLDYNTFLDLVEGFVNSEPYCKKNKVQMSEHIAKSIFLLLDTDESGELEPEEIMMFDRRVMGQSREIKAKQDAQAMFNQFMKILMQVPEQIMSFF
;
A
#
# COMPACT_ATOMS: atom_id res chain seq x y z
N MET A 1 -7.65 -15.29 11.56
CA MET A 1 -7.67 -16.01 10.26
C MET A 1 -7.71 -15.04 9.09
N GLN A 2 -8.56 -13.98 9.15
CA GLN A 2 -8.59 -12.93 8.13
C GLN A 2 -7.25 -12.17 7.99
N ASP A 3 -6.60 -11.77 9.10
CA ASP A 3 -5.34 -11.01 9.01
C ASP A 3 -4.21 -11.78 8.32
N LYS A 4 -4.05 -13.08 8.64
CA LYS A 4 -3.04 -13.92 7.99
C LYS A 4 -3.25 -14.02 6.48
N PHE A 5 -4.50 -14.20 6.04
CA PHE A 5 -4.81 -14.23 4.62
C PHE A 5 -4.52 -12.89 3.92
N ARG A 6 -4.79 -11.76 4.58
CA ARG A 6 -4.46 -10.42 4.06
C ARG A 6 -2.96 -10.21 3.95
N GLU A 7 -2.21 -10.60 4.98
CA GLU A 7 -0.75 -10.59 4.96
C GLU A 7 -0.23 -11.43 3.79
N ASP A 8 -0.71 -12.67 3.60
CA ASP A 8 -0.31 -13.55 2.51
C ASP A 8 -0.57 -12.91 1.12
N LEU A 9 -1.70 -12.21 0.95
CA LEU A 9 -1.99 -11.45 -0.27
C LEU A 9 -1.02 -10.29 -0.49
N TRP A 10 -0.70 -9.54 0.56
CA TRP A 10 0.27 -8.44 0.46
C TRP A 10 1.70 -8.93 0.24
N HIS A 11 2.06 -10.07 0.81
CA HIS A 11 3.30 -10.79 0.52
C HIS A 11 3.38 -11.12 -0.97
N TYR A 12 2.34 -11.76 -1.52
CA TYR A 12 2.28 -12.05 -2.95
C TYR A 12 2.39 -10.77 -3.79
N GLN A 13 1.61 -9.74 -3.46
CA GLN A 13 1.64 -8.46 -4.15
C GLN A 13 3.04 -7.83 -4.15
N PHE A 14 3.74 -7.83 -3.02
CA PHE A 14 5.10 -7.31 -2.90
C PHE A 14 6.05 -8.01 -3.89
N HIS A 15 5.98 -9.34 -3.98
CA HIS A 15 6.84 -10.10 -4.89
C HIS A 15 6.52 -9.88 -6.37
N THR A 16 5.29 -9.46 -6.72
CA THR A 16 4.97 -9.08 -8.10
C THR A 16 5.66 -7.81 -8.59
N PHE A 17 6.25 -7.03 -7.67
CA PHE A 17 7.05 -5.85 -7.99
C PHE A 17 8.56 -6.15 -8.14
N GLU A 18 8.93 -7.44 -8.20
CA GLU A 18 10.29 -7.90 -8.44
C GLU A 18 11.32 -7.27 -7.46
N PRO A 19 11.27 -7.62 -6.16
CA PRO A 19 12.24 -7.12 -5.20
C PRO A 19 13.68 -7.45 -5.62
N ASN A 20 14.61 -6.53 -5.38
CA ASN A 20 16.02 -6.72 -5.67
C ASN A 20 16.67 -7.76 -4.73
N ASP A 21 17.98 -7.97 -4.89
CA ASP A 21 18.76 -8.93 -4.08
C ASP A 21 18.77 -8.60 -2.57
N GLU A 22 18.47 -7.35 -2.20
CA GLU A 22 18.32 -6.92 -0.80
C GLU A 22 16.89 -7.12 -0.25
N GLY A 23 15.98 -7.69 -1.06
CA GLY A 23 14.59 -7.89 -0.70
C GLY A 23 13.78 -6.59 -0.66
N ARG A 24 14.14 -5.60 -1.50
CA ARG A 24 13.50 -4.29 -1.57
C ARG A 24 12.87 -4.05 -2.93
N ILE A 25 11.69 -3.44 -2.93
CA ILE A 25 11.08 -2.90 -4.16
C ILE A 25 11.43 -1.42 -4.29
N SER A 26 11.41 -0.86 -5.49
CA SER A 26 11.62 0.59 -5.65
C SER A 26 10.51 1.38 -4.95
N THR A 27 10.85 2.59 -4.48
CA THR A 27 9.87 3.52 -3.93
C THR A 27 8.80 3.83 -4.97
N GLU A 28 9.16 3.95 -6.25
CA GLU A 28 8.18 4.13 -7.32
C GLU A 28 7.16 2.99 -7.40
N SER A 29 7.60 1.73 -7.37
CA SER A 29 6.71 0.56 -7.40
C SER A 29 5.80 0.52 -6.17
N PHE A 30 6.35 0.84 -5.00
CA PHE A 30 5.58 0.99 -3.78
C PHE A 30 4.48 2.06 -3.92
N LEU A 31 4.80 3.28 -4.33
CA LEU A 31 3.81 4.35 -4.47
C LEU A 31 2.76 4.00 -5.54
N LYS A 32 3.19 3.41 -6.67
CA LYS A 32 2.30 2.92 -7.72
C LYS A 32 1.33 1.84 -7.25
N SER A 33 1.73 0.98 -6.31
CA SER A 33 0.86 -0.06 -5.74
C SER A 33 -0.40 0.51 -5.07
N ASN A 34 -0.37 1.78 -4.67
CA ASN A 34 -1.47 2.48 -4.02
C ASN A 34 -2.42 3.19 -5.02
N LEU A 35 -1.98 3.39 -6.26
CA LEU A 35 -2.75 4.10 -7.30
C LEU A 35 -3.97 3.36 -7.88
N PRO A 36 -4.08 2.02 -7.93
CA PRO A 36 -5.19 1.37 -8.64
C PRO A 36 -6.57 1.62 -7.99
N SER A 37 -6.62 2.40 -6.92
CA SER A 37 -7.84 2.88 -6.24
C SER A 37 -8.35 4.18 -6.84
N LEU A 38 -7.47 4.94 -7.48
CA LEU A 38 -7.73 6.29 -7.94
C LEU A 38 -8.27 6.24 -9.38
N THR A 39 -9.32 7.02 -9.64
CA THR A 39 -9.90 7.17 -10.98
C THR A 39 -9.91 8.63 -11.42
N GLY A 40 -10.08 8.87 -12.72
CA GLY A 40 -10.25 10.22 -13.28
C GLY A 40 -8.99 11.10 -13.23
N SER A 41 -9.17 12.42 -13.20
CA SER A 41 -8.09 13.42 -13.23
C SER A 41 -7.15 13.35 -12.03
N ASN A 42 -7.59 12.78 -10.91
CA ASN A 42 -6.77 12.63 -9.71
C ASN A 42 -5.61 11.67 -9.94
N ILE A 43 -5.79 10.57 -10.68
CA ILE A 43 -4.70 9.61 -10.92
C ILE A 43 -3.50 10.25 -11.61
N GLU A 44 -3.73 11.22 -12.50
CA GLU A 44 -2.66 11.92 -13.21
C GLU A 44 -1.88 12.86 -12.29
N LYS A 45 -2.54 13.48 -11.28
CA LYS A 45 -1.85 14.25 -10.24
C LYS A 45 -0.88 13.36 -9.45
N TYR A 46 -1.37 12.22 -8.96
CA TYR A 46 -0.53 11.28 -8.20
C TYR A 46 0.59 10.67 -9.06
N LYS A 47 0.34 10.34 -10.33
CA LYS A 47 1.40 9.89 -11.25
C LYS A 47 2.47 10.97 -11.45
N LYS A 48 2.08 12.23 -11.60
CA LYS A 48 3.02 13.36 -11.68
C LYS A 48 3.87 13.46 -10.42
N GLN A 49 3.24 13.28 -9.26
CA GLN A 49 3.91 13.34 -7.96
C GLN A 49 4.91 12.19 -7.78
N ILE A 50 4.53 10.97 -8.15
CA ILE A 50 5.43 9.81 -8.15
C ILE A 50 6.64 10.04 -9.05
N ARG A 51 6.45 10.61 -10.25
CA ARG A 51 7.58 10.94 -11.14
C ARG A 51 8.52 11.96 -10.50
N LYS A 52 7.99 12.96 -9.77
CA LYS A 52 8.81 13.95 -9.05
C LYS A 52 9.60 13.29 -7.92
N ILE A 53 8.95 12.49 -7.08
CA ILE A 53 9.59 11.75 -5.98
C ILE A 53 10.69 10.84 -6.54
N ASN A 54 10.37 10.05 -7.57
CA ASN A 54 11.33 9.15 -8.21
C ASN A 54 12.54 9.91 -8.79
N LYS A 55 12.31 11.08 -9.40
CA LYS A 55 13.40 11.93 -9.90
C LYS A 55 14.28 12.49 -8.77
N GLN A 56 13.70 12.81 -7.62
CA GLN A 56 14.44 13.31 -6.46
C GLN A 56 15.30 12.21 -5.82
N LEU A 57 14.78 10.98 -5.76
CA LEU A 57 15.51 9.82 -5.23
C LEU A 57 16.60 9.36 -6.20
N GLY A 58 16.27 9.22 -7.48
CA GLY A 58 17.18 8.76 -8.53
C GLY A 58 17.86 7.44 -8.17
N GLU A 59 19.16 7.35 -8.42
CA GLU A 59 19.98 6.18 -8.08
C GLU A 59 20.17 5.95 -6.57
N LYS A 60 19.75 6.93 -5.74
CA LYS A 60 19.84 6.85 -4.28
C LYS A 60 18.56 6.33 -3.64
N ASP A 61 17.62 5.79 -4.42
CA ASP A 61 16.40 5.17 -3.88
C ASP A 61 16.77 4.02 -2.92
N PRO A 62 16.53 4.18 -1.60
CA PRO A 62 16.86 3.14 -0.64
C PRO A 62 15.89 1.96 -0.69
N GLY A 63 14.78 2.08 -1.44
CA GLY A 63 13.77 1.05 -1.62
C GLY A 63 12.98 0.70 -0.37
N VAL A 64 11.91 -0.07 -0.58
CA VAL A 64 10.92 -0.42 0.44
C VAL A 64 11.02 -1.89 0.77
N THR A 65 11.19 -2.23 2.05
CA THR A 65 11.16 -3.62 2.49
C THR A 65 9.73 -4.16 2.56
N LEU A 66 9.59 -5.48 2.53
CA LEU A 66 8.30 -6.16 2.72
C LEU A 66 7.59 -5.78 4.01
N ARG A 67 8.36 -5.58 5.09
CA ARG A 67 7.81 -5.21 6.40
C ARG A 67 7.23 -3.80 6.39
N GLU A 68 7.95 -2.85 5.80
CA GLU A 68 7.48 -1.47 5.62
C GLU A 68 6.27 -1.44 4.68
N PHE A 69 6.30 -2.20 3.59
CA PHE A 69 5.20 -2.34 2.64
C PHE A 69 3.90 -2.76 3.36
N ILE A 70 3.93 -3.85 4.12
CA ILE A 70 2.74 -4.37 4.84
C ILE A 70 2.30 -3.41 5.94
N ALA A 71 3.24 -2.84 6.70
CA ALA A 71 2.90 -1.85 7.73
C ALA A 71 2.13 -0.66 7.14
N PHE A 72 2.52 -0.19 5.95
CA PHE A 72 1.78 0.86 5.25
C PHE A 72 0.41 0.42 4.73
N GLN A 73 0.22 -0.85 4.34
CA GLN A 73 -1.12 -1.32 4.00
C GLN A 73 -2.07 -1.23 5.21
N TYR A 74 -1.59 -1.62 6.39
CA TYR A 74 -2.33 -1.44 7.65
C TYR A 74 -2.57 0.03 8.00
N LEU A 75 -1.59 0.91 7.78
CA LEU A 75 -1.78 2.35 7.98
C LEU A 75 -2.93 2.87 7.09
N PHE A 76 -2.95 2.46 5.82
CA PHE A 76 -3.98 2.89 4.89
C PHE A 76 -5.38 2.38 5.23
N ASP A 77 -5.49 1.18 5.81
CA ASP A 77 -6.77 0.69 6.34
C ASP A 77 -7.30 1.54 7.51
N LYS A 78 -6.39 2.19 8.24
CA LYS A 78 -6.68 3.01 9.42
C LYS A 78 -6.63 4.51 9.15
N LEU A 79 -6.78 4.92 7.89
CA LEU A 79 -6.79 6.33 7.49
C LEU A 79 -7.83 7.19 8.23
N ASP A 80 -8.89 6.60 8.78
CA ASP A 80 -9.85 7.35 9.60
C ASP A 80 -9.19 8.07 10.79
N GLY A 81 -8.18 7.45 11.40
CA GLY A 81 -7.44 8.10 12.49
C GLY A 81 -6.67 9.32 12.01
N VAL A 82 -6.09 9.24 10.80
CA VAL A 82 -5.39 10.36 10.15
C VAL A 82 -6.37 11.45 9.76
N LYS A 83 -7.52 11.08 9.19
CA LYS A 83 -8.61 12.01 8.84
C LYS A 83 -9.16 12.75 10.05
N ALA A 84 -9.42 12.03 11.14
CA ALA A 84 -9.94 12.64 12.37
C ALA A 84 -8.96 13.67 12.94
N LYS A 85 -7.65 13.37 12.93
CA LYS A 85 -6.63 14.35 13.33
C LYS A 85 -6.55 15.53 12.35
N CYS A 86 -6.52 15.28 11.05
CA CYS A 86 -6.47 16.36 10.06
C CYS A 86 -7.70 17.29 10.18
N ALA A 87 -8.90 16.73 10.39
CA ALA A 87 -10.10 17.53 10.63
C ALA A 87 -10.03 18.39 11.91
N GLN A 88 -9.30 17.94 12.95
CA GLN A 88 -9.07 18.72 14.17
C GLN A 88 -8.10 19.88 13.94
N TYR A 89 -7.02 19.65 13.19
CA TYR A 89 -5.95 20.63 12.96
C TYR A 89 -6.17 21.49 11.71
N ARG A 90 -7.21 21.20 10.91
CA ARG A 90 -7.50 21.73 9.56
C ARG A 90 -6.51 21.31 8.49
N TYR A 91 -5.26 21.04 8.84
CA TYR A 91 -4.24 20.47 7.97
C TYR A 91 -3.23 19.67 8.82
N LEU A 92 -2.35 18.91 8.17
CA LEU A 92 -1.22 18.24 8.81
C LEU A 92 0.08 18.62 8.12
N ASP A 93 1.00 19.27 8.83
CA ASP A 93 2.38 19.41 8.34
C ASP A 93 3.14 18.06 8.40
N TYR A 94 4.34 18.04 7.83
CA TYR A 94 5.16 16.83 7.78
C TYR A 94 5.51 16.28 9.17
N ASN A 95 5.80 17.15 10.15
CA ASN A 95 6.19 16.71 11.49
C ASN A 95 5.01 16.04 12.20
N THR A 96 3.82 16.63 12.08
CA THR A 96 2.59 16.09 12.65
C THR A 96 2.21 14.76 11.98
N PHE A 97 2.42 14.65 10.67
CA PHE A 97 2.25 13.39 9.95
C PHE A 97 3.25 12.32 10.41
N LEU A 98 4.52 12.70 10.65
CA LEU A 98 5.54 11.79 11.16
C LEU A 98 5.17 11.26 12.55
N ASP A 99 4.75 12.13 13.47
CA ASP A 99 4.26 11.74 14.81
C ASP A 99 3.09 10.75 14.74
N LEU A 100 2.20 10.94 13.75
CA LEU A 100 1.10 10.03 13.46
C LEU A 100 1.57 8.66 13.01
N VAL A 101 2.53 8.61 12.08
CA VAL A 101 3.13 7.36 11.58
C VAL A 101 3.88 6.65 12.70
N GLU A 102 4.66 7.37 13.52
CA GLU A 102 5.36 6.80 14.67
C GLU A 102 4.38 6.26 15.70
N GLY A 103 3.33 7.02 16.04
CA GLY A 103 2.27 6.56 16.93
C GLY A 103 1.58 5.29 16.41
N PHE A 104 1.35 5.21 15.10
CA PHE A 104 0.81 4.01 14.46
C PHE A 104 1.78 2.82 14.57
N VAL A 105 3.05 2.98 14.19
CA VAL A 105 4.07 1.92 14.27
C VAL A 105 4.22 1.39 15.70
N ASN A 106 4.19 2.29 16.68
CA ASN A 106 4.31 1.97 18.10
C ASN A 106 3.06 1.32 18.71
N SER A 107 1.91 1.36 18.04
CA SER A 107 0.65 0.82 18.55
C SER A 107 0.18 -0.42 17.79
N GLU A 108 0.45 -0.51 16.50
CA GLU A 108 -0.03 -1.55 15.59
C GLU A 108 0.52 -2.95 15.92
N PRO A 109 -0.35 -3.96 16.16
CA PRO A 109 0.07 -5.33 16.44
C PRO A 109 1.06 -5.92 15.43
N TYR A 110 0.82 -5.71 14.12
CA TYR A 110 1.75 -6.18 13.08
C TYR A 110 3.14 -5.55 13.24
N CYS A 111 3.20 -4.24 13.45
CA CYS A 111 4.45 -3.49 13.60
C CYS A 111 5.24 -3.95 14.82
N LYS A 112 4.56 -4.15 15.96
CA LYS A 112 5.18 -4.66 17.20
C LYS A 112 5.75 -6.06 17.02
N LYS A 113 4.94 -6.97 16.47
CA LYS A 113 5.31 -8.38 16.25
C LYS A 113 6.53 -8.49 15.33
N ASN A 114 6.57 -7.69 14.27
CA ASN A 114 7.61 -7.77 13.24
C ASN A 114 8.76 -6.77 13.45
N LYS A 115 8.74 -6.03 14.57
CA LYS A 115 9.72 -4.98 14.92
C LYS A 115 9.95 -4.02 13.76
N VAL A 116 8.86 -3.54 13.17
CA VAL A 116 8.93 -2.60 12.04
C VAL A 116 9.54 -1.30 12.54
N GLN A 117 10.57 -0.84 11.85
CA GLN A 117 11.10 0.52 11.99
C GLN A 117 10.77 1.22 10.69
N MET A 118 9.87 2.20 10.77
CA MET A 118 9.53 2.97 9.58
C MET A 118 10.66 3.92 9.28
N SER A 119 11.26 3.80 8.11
CA SER A 119 12.29 4.72 7.68
C SER A 119 11.66 6.07 7.29
N GLU A 120 12.37 7.15 7.62
CA GLU A 120 11.93 8.52 7.33
C GLU A 120 11.63 8.73 5.84
N HIS A 121 12.42 8.08 4.96
CA HIS A 121 12.22 8.20 3.52
C HIS A 121 10.85 7.70 3.06
N ILE A 122 10.29 6.64 3.65
CA ILE A 122 8.96 6.15 3.28
C ILE A 122 7.90 7.10 3.79
N ALA A 123 8.00 7.53 5.06
CA ALA A 123 7.06 8.50 5.63
C ALA A 123 7.01 9.77 4.77
N LYS A 124 8.18 10.31 4.41
CA LYS A 124 8.31 11.45 3.50
C LYS A 124 7.75 11.18 2.12
N SER A 125 8.01 10.01 1.52
CA SER A 125 7.50 9.67 0.19
C SER A 125 5.97 9.57 0.17
N ILE A 126 5.36 9.07 1.25
CA ILE A 126 3.90 9.05 1.40
C ILE A 126 3.34 10.45 1.64
N PHE A 127 3.97 11.25 2.51
CA PHE A 127 3.56 12.63 2.71
C PHE A 127 3.55 13.40 1.39
N LEU A 128 4.66 13.35 0.65
CA LEU A 128 4.77 13.98 -0.66
C LEU A 128 3.81 13.39 -1.69
N LEU A 129 3.43 12.12 -1.59
CA LEU A 129 2.43 11.52 -2.47
C LEU A 129 1.05 12.11 -2.22
N LEU A 130 0.71 12.34 -0.95
CA LEU A 130 -0.59 12.85 -0.51
C LEU A 130 -0.72 14.37 -0.74
N ASP A 131 0.37 15.13 -0.54
CA ASP A 131 0.48 16.56 -0.83
C ASP A 131 0.55 16.78 -2.35
N THR A 132 -0.63 16.83 -2.97
CA THR A 132 -0.78 16.89 -4.42
C THR A 132 -0.68 18.31 -4.97
N ASP A 133 -0.85 19.33 -4.13
CA ASP A 133 -0.75 20.73 -4.48
C ASP A 133 0.61 21.38 -4.12
N GLU A 134 1.47 20.65 -3.41
CA GLU A 134 2.80 21.06 -2.97
C GLU A 134 2.76 22.22 -1.97
N SER A 135 1.70 22.30 -1.18
CA SER A 135 1.55 23.28 -0.10
C SER A 135 2.50 23.01 1.07
N GLY A 136 2.97 21.77 1.22
CA GLY A 136 3.71 21.31 2.41
C GLY A 136 2.80 20.97 3.60
N GLU A 137 1.48 20.94 3.37
CA GLU A 137 0.45 20.67 4.36
C GLU A 137 -0.58 19.69 3.77
N LEU A 138 -0.99 18.67 4.52
CA LEU A 138 -2.03 17.75 4.07
C LEU A 138 -3.39 18.25 4.50
N GLU A 139 -4.23 18.58 3.52
CA GLU A 139 -5.62 18.96 3.76
C GLU A 139 -6.54 17.71 3.88
N PRO A 140 -7.70 17.82 4.55
CA PRO A 140 -8.65 16.72 4.68
C PRO A 140 -9.05 16.13 3.34
N GLU A 141 -9.22 16.96 2.32
CA GLU A 141 -9.59 16.61 0.95
C GLU A 141 -8.57 15.66 0.32
N GLU A 142 -7.28 15.92 0.52
CA GLU A 142 -6.19 15.11 -0.03
C GLU A 142 -6.16 13.72 0.60
N ILE A 143 -6.33 13.65 1.92
CA ILE A 143 -6.41 12.40 2.67
C ILE A 143 -7.69 11.63 2.28
N MET A 144 -8.80 12.34 2.05
CA MET A 144 -10.06 11.73 1.58
C MET A 144 -9.95 11.16 0.17
N MET A 145 -9.25 11.84 -0.74
CA MET A 145 -9.00 11.34 -2.08
C MET A 145 -8.16 10.06 -2.09
N PHE A 146 -7.34 9.84 -1.07
CA PHE A 146 -6.54 8.63 -0.93
C PHE A 146 -7.24 7.49 -0.19
N ASP A 147 -8.38 7.75 0.47
CA ASP A 147 -9.10 6.70 1.19
C ASP A 147 -9.69 5.66 0.22
N ARG A 148 -9.05 4.49 0.23
CA ARG A 148 -9.38 3.32 -0.56
C ARG A 148 -10.82 2.83 -0.34
N ARG A 149 -11.49 3.19 0.76
CA ARG A 149 -12.87 2.79 1.08
C ARG A 149 -13.89 3.75 0.46
N VAL A 150 -13.60 5.04 0.42
CA VAL A 150 -14.43 6.04 -0.28
C VAL A 150 -14.39 5.79 -1.79
N MET A 151 -13.26 5.33 -2.30
CA MET A 151 -13.12 4.88 -3.69
C MET A 151 -13.41 3.39 -3.91
N GLY A 152 -13.82 2.67 -2.86
CA GLY A 152 -13.73 1.21 -2.73
C GLY A 152 -15.03 0.42 -2.87
N GLN A 153 -16.20 1.06 -2.99
CA GLN A 153 -17.43 0.31 -3.26
C GLN A 153 -17.32 -0.57 -4.53
N SER A 154 -16.47 -0.20 -5.49
CA SER A 154 -16.16 -1.00 -6.68
C SER A 154 -15.07 -2.06 -6.45
N ARG A 155 -14.18 -1.89 -5.47
CA ARG A 155 -13.02 -2.76 -5.22
C ARG A 155 -13.32 -3.99 -4.38
N GLU A 156 -14.17 -3.91 -3.35
CA GLU A 156 -14.58 -5.13 -2.64
C GLU A 156 -15.33 -6.09 -3.56
N ILE A 157 -16.15 -5.52 -4.46
CA ILE A 157 -16.89 -6.28 -5.47
C ILE A 157 -15.92 -6.85 -6.51
N LYS A 158 -15.00 -6.04 -7.06
CA LYS A 158 -14.05 -6.49 -8.07
C LYS A 158 -12.99 -7.45 -7.53
N ALA A 159 -12.45 -7.21 -6.33
CA ALA A 159 -11.48 -8.11 -5.69
C ALA A 159 -12.12 -9.45 -5.31
N LYS A 160 -13.38 -9.46 -4.84
CA LYS A 160 -14.14 -10.71 -4.70
C LYS A 160 -14.31 -11.43 -6.03
N GLN A 161 -14.67 -10.71 -7.09
CA GLN A 161 -14.87 -11.28 -8.43
C GLN A 161 -13.57 -11.82 -9.02
N ASP A 162 -12.46 -11.08 -8.92
CA ASP A 162 -11.16 -11.47 -9.43
C ASP A 162 -10.58 -12.65 -8.63
N ALA A 163 -10.71 -12.63 -7.29
CA ALA A 163 -10.31 -13.76 -6.45
C ALA A 163 -11.16 -15.02 -6.75
N GLN A 164 -12.47 -14.85 -6.95
CA GLN A 164 -13.35 -15.96 -7.33
C GLN A 164 -13.01 -16.50 -8.72
N ALA A 165 -12.72 -15.64 -9.69
CA ALA A 165 -12.32 -16.04 -11.04
C ALA A 165 -10.99 -16.81 -11.03
N MET A 166 -9.99 -16.32 -10.28
CA MET A 166 -8.70 -16.98 -10.14
C MET A 166 -8.81 -18.32 -9.40
N PHE A 167 -9.63 -18.40 -8.34
CA PHE A 167 -9.92 -19.66 -7.64
C PHE A 167 -10.60 -20.68 -8.57
N ASN A 168 -11.58 -20.24 -9.36
CA ASN A 168 -12.26 -21.11 -10.33
C ASN A 168 -11.29 -21.62 -11.41
N GLN A 169 -10.35 -20.78 -11.86
CA GLN A 169 -9.32 -21.17 -12.82
C GLN A 169 -8.35 -22.20 -12.23
N PHE A 170 -7.93 -22.02 -10.98
CA PHE A 170 -7.11 -22.98 -10.25
C PHE A 170 -7.81 -24.34 -10.07
N MET A 171 -9.09 -24.34 -9.67
CA MET A 171 -9.89 -25.57 -9.55
C MET A 171 -10.08 -26.29 -10.88
N LYS A 172 -10.25 -25.55 -11.98
CA LYS A 172 -10.35 -26.13 -13.32
C LYS A 172 -9.05 -26.82 -13.74
N ILE A 173 -7.89 -26.25 -13.42
CA ILE A 173 -6.58 -26.87 -13.68
C ILE A 173 -6.44 -28.17 -12.87
N LEU A 174 -6.80 -28.15 -11.59
CA LEU A 174 -6.74 -29.34 -10.72
C LEU A 174 -7.67 -30.48 -11.18
N MET A 175 -8.87 -30.16 -11.66
CA MET A 175 -9.82 -31.15 -12.19
C MET A 175 -9.48 -31.65 -13.59
N GLN A 176 -8.54 -31.02 -14.29
CA GLN A 176 -8.06 -31.45 -15.62
C GLN A 176 -6.76 -32.27 -15.56
N VAL A 177 -6.20 -32.50 -14.37
CA VAL A 177 -5.08 -33.44 -14.20
C VAL A 177 -5.63 -34.87 -14.34
N PRO A 178 -5.26 -35.63 -15.38
CA PRO A 178 -5.69 -37.02 -15.51
C PRO A 178 -5.13 -37.86 -14.35
N GLU A 179 -5.88 -38.86 -13.88
CA GLU A 179 -5.51 -39.79 -12.79
C GLU A 179 -4.19 -40.57 -13.01
N GLN A 180 -3.45 -40.34 -14.09
CA GLN A 180 -2.25 -41.08 -14.47
C GLN A 180 -0.97 -40.73 -13.67
N ILE A 181 -1.02 -39.81 -12.68
CA ILE A 181 0.15 -39.52 -11.82
C ILE A 181 0.03 -40.17 -10.43
N MET A 182 -1.12 -40.76 -10.06
CA MET A 182 -1.24 -41.50 -8.78
C MET A 182 -0.85 -42.99 -8.85
N SER A 183 -0.26 -43.47 -9.96
CA SER A 183 0.29 -44.83 -10.06
C SER A 183 1.83 -44.92 -9.90
N PHE A 184 2.48 -43.85 -9.42
CA PHE A 184 3.93 -43.83 -9.18
C PHE A 184 4.35 -43.76 -7.70
N PHE A 185 3.44 -44.06 -6.76
CA PHE A 185 3.78 -44.36 -5.37
C PHE A 185 3.10 -45.64 -4.89
#